data_AF-A0A5U3VG22-F1
#
_entry.id   AF-A0A5U3VG22-F1
#
_cell.length_a   1.000
_cell.length_b   1.000
_cell.length_c   1.000
_cell.angle_alpha   90.00
_cell.angle_beta   90.00
_cell.angle_gamma   90.00
#
_symmetry.space_group_name_H-M   'P 1'
#
loop_
_entity.id
_entity.type
_entity.pdbx_description
1 polymer ?
#
loop_
_entity_poly.entity_id
_entity_poly.type
_entity_poly.pdbx_seq_one_letter_code
_entity_poly.pdbx_strand_id
1 'polypeptide(L)'
;PGIFNASLVDEVLDIHQNDAENTMRELAVREGIFCGVSSGGAVAGALRVARATPGAVVVAIICDRGDRYLSTGVFGEEHFSQGAGI
;
A
#
# COMPACT_ATOMS: atom_id res chain seq x y z
N PRO A 1 -7.28 12.27 16.45
CA PRO A 1 -8.75 12.09 16.62
C PRO A 1 -9.06 11.58 18.02
N GLY A 2 -10.26 11.81 18.57
CA GLY A 2 -10.62 11.33 19.92
C GLY A 2 -10.66 9.80 20.07
N ILE A 3 -10.76 9.08 18.94
CA ILE A 3 -10.74 7.62 18.87
C ILE A 3 -9.32 7.02 18.76
N PHE A 4 -8.28 7.85 18.71
CA PHE A 4 -6.90 7.39 18.56
C PHE A 4 -6.25 7.16 19.93
N ASN A 5 -5.71 5.96 20.14
CA ASN A 5 -4.92 5.62 21.33
C ASN A 5 -3.49 5.23 20.91
N ALA A 6 -2.53 6.10 21.21
CA ALA A 6 -1.12 5.90 20.87
C ALA A 6 -0.48 4.70 21.60
N SER A 7 -1.02 4.27 22.75
CA SER A 7 -0.46 3.13 23.50
C SER A 7 -0.68 1.78 22.81
N LEU A 8 -1.51 1.72 21.77
CA LEU A 8 -1.79 0.52 20.97
C LEU A 8 -0.90 0.42 19.72
N VAL A 9 -0.01 1.40 19.51
CA VAL A 9 0.83 1.50 18.31
C VAL A 9 2.28 1.29 18.72
N ASP A 10 2.89 0.20 18.24
CA ASP A 10 4.31 -0.09 18.50
C ASP A 10 5.23 0.76 17.62
N GLU A 11 4.84 1.00 16.36
CA GLU A 11 5.63 1.72 15.37
C GLU A 11 4.73 2.52 14.41
N VAL A 12 5.21 3.69 13.99
CA VAL A 12 4.60 4.50 12.94
C VAL A 12 5.53 4.53 11.74
N LEU A 13 5.03 4.08 10.59
CA LEU A 13 5.78 4.05 9.34
C LEU A 13 5.27 5.14 8.39
N ASP A 14 6.14 6.08 8.04
CA ASP A 14 5.86 7.04 6.97
C ASP A 14 6.11 6.40 5.60
N ILE A 15 5.07 6.38 4.77
CA ILE A 15 5.12 5.84 3.41
C ILE A 15 5.01 6.99 2.43
N HIS A 16 6.00 7.09 1.52
CA HIS A 16 5.95 8.08 0.46
C HIS A 16 4.82 7.78 -0.51
N GLN A 17 4.21 8.84 -1.05
CA GLN A 17 3.10 8.71 -2.00
C GLN A 17 3.48 7.84 -3.22
N ASN A 18 4.68 8.04 -3.79
CA ASN A 18 5.15 7.23 -4.92
C ASN A 18 5.23 5.73 -4.58
N ASP A 19 5.66 5.37 -3.37
CA ASP A 19 5.71 3.97 -2.94
C ASP A 19 4.31 3.39 -2.82
N ALA A 20 3.38 4.14 -2.22
CA ALA A 20 1.99 3.73 -2.07
C ALA A 20 1.30 3.53 -3.44
N GLU A 21 1.48 4.46 -4.37
CA GLU A 21 0.93 4.38 -5.72
C GLU A 21 1.54 3.24 -6.54
N ASN A 22 2.86 3.04 -6.46
CA ASN A 22 3.53 1.96 -7.16
C ASN A 22 3.08 0.59 -6.64
N THR A 23 3.05 0.39 -5.32
CA THR A 23 2.56 -0.85 -4.73
C THR A 23 1.08 -1.09 -5.04
N MET A 24 0.24 -0.04 -5.03
CA MET A 24 -1.17 -0.15 -5.47
C MET A 24 -1.28 -0.66 -6.92
N ARG A 25 -0.46 -0.15 -7.84
CA ARG A 25 -0.44 -0.59 -9.26
C ARG A 25 0.11 -2.03 -9.37
N GLU A 26 1.15 -2.37 -8.62
CA GLU A 26 1.70 -3.73 -8.59
C GLU A 26 0.70 -4.76 -8.08
N LEU A 27 -0.07 -4.43 -7.04
CA LEU A 27 -1.18 -5.26 -6.55
C LEU A 27 -2.22 -5.57 -7.63
N ALA A 28 -2.57 -4.56 -8.45
CA ALA A 28 -3.51 -4.75 -9.54
C ALA A 28 -2.94 -5.66 -10.64
N VAL A 29 -1.67 -5.45 -11.03
CA VAL A 29 -1.03 -6.17 -12.14
C VAL A 29 -0.63 -7.60 -11.76
N ARG A 30 -0.19 -7.84 -10.52
CA ARG A 30 0.41 -9.12 -10.11
C ARG A 30 -0.55 -10.02 -9.34
N GLU A 31 -1.40 -9.41 -8.52
CA GLU A 31 -2.29 -10.14 -7.62
C GLU A 31 -3.78 -9.99 -8.01
N GLY A 32 -4.09 -9.16 -9.02
CA GLY A 32 -5.47 -8.87 -9.43
C GLY A 32 -6.26 -8.04 -8.41
N ILE A 33 -5.57 -7.37 -7.47
CA ILE A 33 -6.19 -6.58 -6.40
C ILE A 33 -6.25 -5.11 -6.83
N PHE A 34 -7.37 -4.71 -7.40
CA PHE A 34 -7.61 -3.33 -7.83
C PHE A 34 -8.15 -2.47 -6.67
N CYS A 35 -7.25 -1.74 -6.00
CA CYS A 35 -7.51 -0.98 -4.77
C CYS A 35 -7.09 0.50 -4.86
N GLY A 36 -7.44 1.29 -3.85
CA GLY A 36 -7.01 2.69 -3.74
C GLY A 36 -5.61 2.88 -3.15
N VAL A 37 -5.10 4.12 -3.23
CA VAL A 37 -3.71 4.49 -2.85
C VAL A 37 -3.40 4.17 -1.38
N SER A 38 -4.35 4.39 -0.47
CA SER A 38 -4.14 4.07 0.95
C SER A 38 -3.90 2.57 1.18
N SER A 39 -4.52 1.70 0.38
CA SER A 39 -4.31 0.26 0.45
C SER A 39 -2.92 -0.12 -0.06
N GLY A 40 -2.47 0.54 -1.14
CA GLY A 40 -1.08 0.43 -1.60
C GLY A 40 -0.07 0.85 -0.54
N GLY A 41 -0.33 1.95 0.18
CA GLY A 41 0.50 2.39 1.31
C GLY A 41 0.55 1.38 2.46
N ALA A 42 -0.60 0.80 2.83
CA ALA A 42 -0.67 -0.22 3.88
C ALA A 42 0.14 -1.48 3.50
N VAL A 43 0.03 -1.94 2.25
CA VAL A 43 0.80 -3.09 1.77
C VAL A 43 2.29 -2.75 1.63
N ALA A 44 2.66 -1.56 1.17
CA ALA A 44 4.05 -1.13 1.12
C ALA A 44 4.71 -1.16 2.50
N GLY A 45 3.99 -0.67 3.53
CA GLY A 45 4.41 -0.77 4.93
C GLY A 45 4.53 -2.22 5.41
N ALA A 46 3.52 -3.04 5.13
CA ALA A 46 3.54 -4.46 5.48
C ALA A 46 4.70 -5.23 4.84
N LEU A 47 5.05 -4.95 3.58
CA LEU A 47 6.21 -5.53 2.91
C LEU A 47 7.53 -5.11 3.57
N ARG A 48 7.64 -3.88 4.07
CA ARG A 48 8.81 -3.43 4.86
C ARG A 48 8.91 -4.21 6.18
N VAL A 49 7.80 -4.37 6.91
CA VAL A 49 7.75 -5.16 8.15
C VAL A 49 8.12 -6.62 7.87
N ALA A 50 7.51 -7.24 6.86
CA ALA A 50 7.76 -8.63 6.51
C ALA A 50 9.24 -8.91 6.17
N ARG A 51 9.90 -7.98 5.46
CA ARG A 51 11.34 -8.08 5.17
C ARG A 51 12.20 -7.97 6.44
N ALA A 52 11.79 -7.17 7.41
CA ALA A 52 12.49 -7.01 8.68
C ALA A 52 12.22 -8.17 9.67
N THR A 53 11.13 -8.91 9.49
CA THR A 53 10.73 -10.04 10.37
C THR A 53 10.54 -11.35 9.59
N PRO A 54 11.62 -11.99 9.12
CA PRO A 54 11.52 -13.25 8.38
C PRO A 54 10.79 -14.35 9.17
N GLY A 55 9.83 -15.02 8.52
CA GLY A 55 9.03 -16.09 9.11
C GLY A 55 7.79 -15.64 9.88
N ALA A 56 7.57 -14.33 10.05
CA ALA A 56 6.34 -13.80 10.64
C ALA A 56 5.16 -13.82 9.64
N VAL A 57 3.95 -13.90 10.19
CA VAL A 57 2.72 -13.66 9.43
C VAL A 57 2.37 -12.17 9.54
N VAL A 58 2.35 -11.47 8.41
CA VAL A 58 2.02 -10.04 8.34
C VAL A 58 0.67 -9.85 7.65
N VAL A 59 -0.17 -8.98 8.19
CA VAL A 59 -1.51 -8.69 7.67
C VAL A 59 -1.62 -7.20 7.35
N ALA A 60 -2.22 -6.87 6.20
CA ALA A 60 -2.58 -5.52 5.79
C ALA A 60 -4.04 -5.46 5.39
N ILE A 61 -4.64 -4.26 5.47
CA ILE A 61 -6.05 -4.02 5.14
C ILE A 61 -6.15 -3.32 3.79
N ILE A 62 -7.02 -3.84 2.92
CA ILE A 62 -7.45 -3.17 1.70
C ILE A 62 -8.73 -2.39 2.02
N CYS A 63 -8.63 -1.06 2.05
CA CYS A 63 -9.67 -0.18 2.57
C CYS A 63 -10.80 0.06 1.56
N ASP A 64 -10.49 0.05 0.27
CA ASP A 64 -11.43 0.30 -0.82
C ASP A 64 -10.94 -0.22 -2.18
N ARG A 65 -11.82 -0.15 -3.18
CA ARG A 65 -11.53 -0.51 -4.57
C ARG A 65 -10.98 0.68 -5.36
N GLY A 66 -10.20 0.37 -6.39
CA GLY A 66 -9.54 1.35 -7.26
C GLY A 66 -10.47 2.16 -8.18
N ASP A 67 -11.73 1.73 -8.38
CA ASP A 67 -12.64 2.34 -9.37
C ASP A 67 -12.92 3.82 -9.10
N ARG A 68 -12.87 4.24 -7.84
CA ARG A 68 -13.04 5.64 -7.41
C ARG A 68 -11.90 6.56 -7.83
N TYR A 69 -10.74 6.01 -8.20
CA TYR A 69 -9.53 6.79 -8.47
C TYR A 69 -9.22 6.92 -9.97
N LEU A 70 -10.03 6.34 -10.85
CA LEU A 70 -9.79 6.39 -12.31
C LEU A 70 -9.71 7.81 -12.87
N SER A 71 -10.49 8.75 -12.33
CA SER A 71 -10.48 10.16 -12.75
C SER A 71 -9.30 10.98 -12.23
N THR A 72 -8.50 10.42 -11.31
CA THR A 72 -7.39 11.15 -10.67
C THR A 72 -6.09 11.10 -11.48
N GLY A 73 -6.01 10.24 -12.50
CA GLY A 73 -4.79 10.00 -13.27
C GLY A 73 -3.78 9.07 -12.58
N VAL A 74 -4.06 8.59 -11.35
CA VAL A 74 -3.13 7.73 -10.61
C VAL A 74 -2.87 6.38 -11.29
N PHE A 75 -3.73 5.93 -12.21
CA PHE A 75 -3.52 4.72 -13.01
C PHE A 75 -2.98 5.02 -14.43
N GLY A 76 -2.66 6.28 -14.75
CA GLY A 76 -2.14 6.69 -16.05
C GLY A 76 -0.68 6.30 -16.28
N GLU A 77 -0.26 6.27 -17.55
CA GLU A 77 1.05 5.76 -18.01
C GLU A 77 2.26 6.57 -17.51
N GLU A 78 2.09 7.84 -17.12
CA GLU A 78 3.21 8.76 -16.86
C GLU A 78 3.98 8.48 -15.56
N HIS A 79 3.52 7.56 -14.71
CA HIS A 79 4.06 7.38 -13.35
C HIS A 79 4.34 5.92 -12.94
N PHE A 80 4.17 4.94 -13.83
CA PHE A 80 4.43 3.53 -13.49
C PHE A 80 5.84 3.11 -13.91
N SER A 81 6.76 3.09 -12.96
CA SER A 81 8.04 2.39 -13.12
C SER A 81 7.83 0.94 -12.68
N GLN A 82 7.85 0.00 -13.63
CA GLN A 82 7.71 -1.42 -13.31
C GLN A 82 8.91 -1.86 -12.43
N GLY A 83 8.67 -2.04 -11.13
CA GLY A 83 9.68 -2.43 -10.15
C GLY A 83 9.94 -3.93 -10.14
N ALA A 84 11.14 -4.32 -9.73
CA ALA A 84 11.47 -5.73 -9.49
C ALA A 84 10.82 -6.19 -8.17
N GLY A 85 9.69 -6.90 -8.25
CA GLY A 85 9.25 -7.73 -7.12
C GLY A 85 8.60 -7.01 -5.93
N ILE A 86 7.28 -7.18 -5.71
CA ILE A 86 6.75 -7.31 -4.35
C ILE A 86 7.16 -8.67 -3.78
#